data_AF-A0A7C1HVQ8-F1
#
_entry.id   AF-A0A7C1HVQ8-F1
#
_cell.length_a   1.000
_cell.length_b   1.000
_cell.length_c   1.000
_cell.angle_alpha   90.00
_cell.angle_beta   90.00
_cell.angle_gamma   90.00
#
_symmetry.space_group_name_H-M   'P 1'
#
loop_
_entity.id
_entity.type
_entity.pdbx_description
1 polymer ?
#
loop_
_entity_poly.entity_id
_entity_poly.type
_entity_poly.pdbx_seq_one_letter_code
_entity_poly.pdbx_strand_id
1 'polypeptide(L)'
;MSRGIYLVVPAIMIVLGFFVNDAYALLRYPFAKVTVRVVDYETGEPIEGAEVGVVFRQGGWDPKYEMCSGLSDKDGKFTARGKGAIVIHYGADYDGYYSGGGEYTFDATGGPLKFRHTPWNPTLTARLRKKGNKISMYAIQTYGLKIPELNKPIGYDLMEADWVAPYGNGKVNDFIFTVTRDYKDESNYSGTLELTFSNKYDGIYVYPIDKNYHSGPPLPYFAPEDGYQGKLMKHIEKLPGKKQSFNYDRKQHYFFRVRSNEKDGKLESAMYGKLYHDFYFNVHYVVKKNRDKLPGISFEYYLNPDGTRNTEFKNDKNLIKKFSKTAERVYGP
;
A
#
# COMPACT_ATOMS: atom_id res chain seq x y z
N MET A 1 -47.55 65.79 23.66
CA MET A 1 -46.82 65.02 24.71
C MET A 1 -47.70 63.82 25.02
N SER A 2 -47.33 62.55 24.85
CA SER A 2 -46.06 61.86 25.02
C SER A 2 -45.61 61.10 23.75
N ARG A 3 -44.30 61.09 23.54
CA ARG A 3 -43.58 60.17 22.65
C ARG A 3 -42.86 59.19 23.57
N GLY A 4 -42.95 57.90 23.29
CA GLY A 4 -42.07 56.90 23.91
C GLY A 4 -42.64 55.50 23.83
N ILE A 5 -41.78 54.54 23.49
CA ILE A 5 -42.05 53.08 23.46
C ILE A 5 -42.66 52.54 22.15
N TYR A 6 -42.01 52.72 21.00
CA TYR A 6 -42.21 51.81 19.85
C TYR A 6 -40.93 51.52 19.04
N LEU A 7 -39.75 51.63 19.66
CA LEU A 7 -38.48 51.43 18.93
C LEU A 7 -37.51 50.42 19.58
N VAL A 8 -37.91 49.70 20.62
CA VAL A 8 -37.02 48.73 21.30
C VAL A 8 -37.29 47.27 20.90
N VAL A 9 -38.47 46.95 20.36
CA VAL A 9 -38.84 45.56 20.03
C VAL A 9 -38.27 45.05 18.69
N PRO A 10 -38.21 45.83 17.59
CA PRO A 10 -37.70 45.31 16.31
C PRO A 10 -36.18 45.12 16.31
N ALA A 11 -35.45 45.94 17.08
CA ALA A 11 -33.99 45.88 17.15
C ALA A 11 -33.49 44.62 17.89
N ILE A 12 -34.22 44.16 18.92
CA ILE A 12 -33.88 42.93 19.68
C ILE A 12 -34.11 41.67 18.82
N MET A 13 -35.15 41.65 17.98
CA MET A 13 -35.45 40.51 17.09
C MET A 13 -34.45 40.34 15.93
N ILE A 14 -33.91 41.45 15.41
CA ILE A 14 -32.88 41.39 14.36
C ILE A 14 -31.54 40.93 14.95
N VAL A 15 -31.17 41.36 16.15
CA VAL A 15 -29.96 40.88 16.85
C VAL A 15 -30.08 39.39 17.21
N LEU A 16 -31.25 38.91 17.65
CA LEU A 16 -31.50 37.47 17.87
C LEU A 16 -31.42 36.63 16.60
N GLY A 17 -31.90 37.13 15.45
CA GLY A 17 -31.82 36.40 14.17
C GLY A 17 -30.40 36.13 13.68
N PHE A 18 -29.45 37.04 13.93
CA PHE A 18 -28.03 36.84 13.62
C PHE A 18 -27.35 35.85 14.58
N PHE A 19 -27.68 35.89 15.88
CA PHE A 19 -27.18 34.89 16.83
C PHE A 19 -27.72 33.48 16.59
N VAL A 20 -28.95 33.34 16.07
CA VAL A 20 -29.53 32.03 15.76
C VAL A 20 -28.80 31.40 14.57
N ASN A 21 -28.50 32.13 13.48
CA ASN A 21 -27.77 31.54 12.35
C ASN A 21 -26.32 31.11 12.70
N ASP A 22 -25.61 31.88 13.53
CA ASP A 22 -24.28 31.48 14.01
C ASP A 22 -24.34 30.34 15.05
N ALA A 23 -25.37 30.31 15.91
CA ALA A 23 -25.61 29.18 16.81
C ALA A 23 -25.96 27.90 16.03
N TYR A 24 -26.72 28.00 14.92
CA TYR A 24 -27.00 26.89 14.01
C TYR A 24 -25.75 26.42 13.26
N ALA A 25 -24.80 27.30 12.94
CA ALA A 25 -23.51 26.93 12.36
C ALA A 25 -22.59 26.22 13.39
N LEU A 26 -22.62 26.64 14.65
CA LEU A 26 -21.96 25.96 15.79
C LEU A 26 -22.60 24.59 16.12
N LEU A 27 -23.89 24.42 15.85
CA LEU A 27 -24.63 23.16 15.97
C LEU A 27 -24.45 22.20 14.78
N ARG A 28 -23.87 22.67 13.65
CA ARG A 28 -23.88 21.91 12.39
C ARG A 28 -22.86 20.78 12.33
N TYR A 29 -21.83 20.82 13.17
CA TYR A 29 -20.71 19.88 13.11
C TYR A 29 -20.10 19.62 14.51
N PRO A 30 -20.18 18.39 15.05
CA PRO A 30 -19.52 18.02 16.30
C PRO A 30 -18.01 18.29 16.26
N PHE A 31 -17.42 18.63 17.41
CA PHE A 31 -15.97 18.65 17.53
C PHE A 31 -15.41 17.23 17.57
N ALA A 32 -14.31 17.02 16.88
CA ALA A 32 -13.43 15.88 17.06
C ALA A 32 -12.20 16.33 17.85
N LYS A 33 -11.71 15.44 18.71
CA LYS A 33 -10.44 15.60 19.41
C LYS A 33 -9.72 14.27 19.35
N VAL A 34 -8.42 14.28 19.06
CA VAL A 34 -7.57 13.08 19.05
C VAL A 34 -6.21 13.40 19.62
N THR A 35 -5.57 12.37 20.17
CA THR A 35 -4.15 12.38 20.50
C THR A 35 -3.46 11.41 19.56
N VAL A 36 -2.46 11.86 18.81
CA VAL A 36 -1.58 10.98 18.03
C VAL A 36 -0.37 10.67 18.88
N ARG A 37 -0.06 9.38 19.06
CA ARG A 37 1.17 8.89 19.67
C ARG A 37 2.10 8.37 18.56
N VAL A 38 3.23 9.02 18.40
CA VAL A 38 4.29 8.66 17.45
C VAL A 38 5.27 7.71 18.12
N VAL A 39 5.51 6.58 17.49
CA VAL A 39 6.42 5.56 18.01
C VAL A 39 7.31 4.98 16.91
N ASP A 40 8.46 4.48 17.31
CA ASP A 40 9.31 3.62 16.48
C ASP A 40 8.58 2.28 16.22
N TYR A 41 8.56 1.83 14.97
CA TYR A 41 7.77 0.68 14.54
C TYR A 41 8.28 -0.62 15.17
N GLU A 42 9.60 -0.78 15.24
CA GLU A 42 10.27 -1.99 15.73
C GLU A 42 10.24 -2.10 17.26
N THR A 43 10.55 -1.01 17.94
CA THR A 43 10.74 -1.00 19.41
C THR A 43 9.48 -0.58 20.18
N GLY A 44 8.57 0.17 19.55
CA GLY A 44 7.41 0.77 20.21
C GLY A 44 7.73 1.97 21.11
N GLU A 45 9.00 2.41 21.12
CA GLU A 45 9.47 3.56 21.88
C GLU A 45 8.88 4.87 21.33
N PRO A 46 8.53 5.83 22.19
CA PRO A 46 8.01 7.12 21.75
C PRO A 46 9.06 7.94 20.99
N ILE A 47 8.63 8.66 19.95
CA ILE A 47 9.50 9.59 19.21
C ILE A 47 9.12 11.02 19.59
N GLU A 48 10.03 11.70 20.29
CA GLU A 48 9.91 13.13 20.64
C GLU A 48 10.31 14.02 19.45
N GLY A 49 9.59 15.14 19.27
CA GLY A 49 9.92 16.12 18.24
C GLY A 49 9.55 15.71 16.81
N ALA A 50 8.72 14.67 16.63
CA ALA A 50 8.13 14.33 15.34
C ALA A 50 7.11 15.38 14.92
N GLU A 51 7.15 15.80 13.66
CA GLU A 51 6.12 16.66 13.08
C GLU A 51 4.86 15.82 12.88
N VAL A 52 3.77 16.19 13.55
CA VAL A 52 2.50 15.48 13.48
C VAL A 52 1.46 16.37 12.81
N GLY A 53 0.72 15.82 11.86
CA GLY A 53 -0.42 16.46 11.21
C GLY A 53 -1.70 15.68 11.42
N VAL A 54 -2.81 16.38 11.67
CA VAL A 54 -4.17 15.82 11.71
C VAL A 54 -5.08 16.66 10.83
N VAL A 55 -5.76 16.02 9.89
CA VAL A 55 -6.71 16.64 8.96
C VAL A 55 -8.13 16.25 9.34
N PHE A 56 -8.93 17.24 9.72
CA PHE A 56 -10.36 17.13 9.98
C PHE A 56 -11.14 17.51 8.72
N ARG A 57 -11.75 16.51 8.07
CA ARG A 57 -12.56 16.71 6.87
C ARG A 57 -14.02 16.99 7.23
N GLN A 58 -14.54 18.14 6.84
CA GLN A 58 -15.94 18.51 7.00
C GLN A 58 -16.75 18.08 5.76
N GLY A 59 -17.88 17.38 5.97
CA GLY A 59 -18.72 16.86 4.88
C GLY A 59 -19.62 17.92 4.22
N GLY A 60 -19.87 17.79 2.92
CA GLY A 60 -20.73 18.68 2.11
C GLY A 60 -20.41 18.59 0.61
N TRP A 61 -21.13 19.36 -0.22
CA TRP A 61 -20.82 19.55 -1.66
C TRP A 61 -19.50 20.28 -1.89
N ASP A 62 -19.04 21.06 -0.90
CA ASP A 62 -17.76 21.74 -0.87
C ASP A 62 -17.01 21.34 0.42
N PRO A 63 -16.13 20.33 0.38
CA PRO A 63 -15.46 19.82 1.58
C PRO A 63 -14.44 20.84 2.10
N LYS A 64 -14.62 21.25 3.36
CA LYS A 64 -13.63 22.07 4.08
C LYS A 64 -12.68 21.17 4.87
N TYR A 65 -11.41 21.54 4.88
CA TYR A 65 -10.36 20.84 5.60
C TYR A 65 -9.79 21.76 6.67
N GLU A 66 -9.75 21.27 7.89
CA GLU A 66 -9.03 21.90 8.99
C GLU A 66 -7.81 21.03 9.31
N MET A 67 -6.61 21.60 9.13
CA MET A 67 -5.35 20.92 9.43
C MET A 67 -4.80 21.47 10.75
N CYS A 68 -4.48 20.58 11.68
CA CYS A 68 -3.74 20.89 12.89
C CYS A 68 -2.40 20.20 12.84
N SER A 69 -1.31 20.92 13.09
CA SER A 69 0.02 20.35 13.17
C SER A 69 0.80 20.85 14.39
N GLY A 70 1.84 20.10 14.75
CA GLY A 70 2.76 20.44 15.84
C GLY A 70 3.76 19.33 16.07
N LEU A 71 4.60 19.49 17.10
CA LEU A 71 5.61 18.51 17.46
C LEU A 71 5.09 17.55 18.54
N SER A 72 5.50 16.29 18.47
CA SER A 72 5.27 15.33 19.56
C SER A 72 6.10 15.69 20.80
N ASP A 73 5.53 15.47 21.99
CA ASP A 73 6.22 15.61 23.26
C ASP A 73 7.13 14.39 23.58
N LYS A 74 7.76 14.40 24.76
CA LYS A 74 8.61 13.31 25.28
C LYS A 74 7.93 11.93 25.36
N ASP A 75 6.59 11.88 25.41
CA ASP A 75 5.82 10.63 25.38
C ASP A 75 5.42 10.24 23.94
N GLY A 76 5.92 10.99 22.95
CA GLY A 76 5.59 10.88 21.54
C GLY A 76 4.21 11.43 21.19
N LYS A 77 3.59 12.27 22.03
CA LYS A 77 2.18 12.66 21.86
C LYS A 77 2.02 14.05 21.27
N PHE A 78 1.03 14.18 20.39
CA PHE A 78 0.49 15.45 19.92
C PHE A 78 -1.04 15.39 19.96
N THR A 79 -1.70 16.44 20.47
CA THR A 79 -3.17 16.47 20.57
C THR A 79 -3.76 17.54 19.68
N ALA A 80 -4.68 17.14 18.82
CA ALA A 80 -5.38 18.01 17.88
C ALA A 80 -6.89 18.03 18.16
N ARG A 81 -7.52 19.16 17.83
CA ARG A 81 -8.97 19.35 17.91
C ARG A 81 -9.42 20.14 16.68
N GLY A 82 -10.45 19.65 16.01
CA GLY A 82 -11.07 20.32 14.87
C GLY A 82 -12.57 20.07 14.79
N LYS A 83 -13.25 20.74 13.87
CA LYS A 83 -14.71 20.61 13.67
C LYS A 83 -15.06 19.63 12.56
N GLY A 84 -16.15 18.88 12.76
CA GLY A 84 -16.97 18.27 11.69
C GLY A 84 -16.44 17.04 10.99
N ALA A 85 -15.46 16.37 11.57
CA ALA A 85 -14.84 15.19 10.95
C ALA A 85 -15.36 13.88 11.56
N ILE A 86 -16.21 13.19 10.80
CA ILE A 86 -16.49 11.76 11.03
C ILE A 86 -15.25 10.93 10.70
N VAL A 87 -14.50 11.34 9.68
CA VAL A 87 -13.26 10.69 9.26
C VAL A 87 -12.12 11.69 9.35
N ILE A 88 -11.04 11.31 10.01
CA ILE A 88 -9.80 12.09 10.06
C ILE A 88 -8.65 11.32 9.44
N HIS A 89 -7.70 12.06 8.88
CA HIS A 89 -6.40 11.52 8.50
C HIS A 89 -5.36 12.07 9.47
N TYR A 90 -4.41 11.25 9.86
CA TYR A 90 -3.29 11.68 10.68
C TYR A 90 -2.00 11.12 10.12
N GLY A 91 -0.91 11.84 10.33
CA GLY A 91 0.42 11.44 9.89
C GLY A 91 1.49 12.04 10.79
N ALA A 92 2.67 11.46 10.73
CA ALA A 92 3.85 11.96 11.38
C ALA A 92 5.08 11.78 10.48
N ASP A 93 5.98 12.75 10.60
CA ASP A 93 7.25 12.81 9.91
C ASP A 93 8.37 13.06 10.94
N TYR A 94 9.49 12.38 10.74
CA TYR A 94 10.69 12.58 11.56
C TYR A 94 11.93 12.27 10.75
N ASP A 95 12.99 13.05 10.96
CA ASP A 95 14.23 12.86 10.21
C ASP A 95 14.84 11.48 10.49
N GLY A 96 15.40 10.85 9.47
CA GLY A 96 15.90 9.48 9.56
C GLY A 96 14.82 8.39 9.60
N TYR A 97 13.53 8.73 9.51
CA TYR A 97 12.42 7.76 9.47
C TYR A 97 11.62 7.85 8.16
N TYR A 98 10.89 6.78 7.83
CA TYR A 98 9.80 6.85 6.84
C TYR A 98 8.56 7.44 7.51
N SER A 99 7.85 8.28 6.77
CA SER A 99 6.59 8.88 7.22
C SER A 99 5.55 7.80 7.49
N GLY A 100 4.64 8.09 8.40
CA GLY A 100 3.63 7.13 8.81
C GLY A 100 2.38 7.77 9.39
N GLY A 101 1.26 7.08 9.30
CA GLY A 101 -0.01 7.66 9.68
C GLY A 101 -1.16 6.69 9.55
N GLY A 102 -2.36 7.21 9.37
CA GLY A 102 -3.53 6.41 9.12
C GLY A 102 -4.80 7.25 8.98
N GLU A 103 -5.91 6.52 8.91
CA GLU A 103 -7.25 7.08 8.96
C GLU A 103 -7.93 6.64 10.25
N TYR A 104 -8.79 7.49 10.80
CA TYR A 104 -9.66 7.12 11.91
C TYR A 104 -11.08 7.61 11.65
N THR A 105 -12.03 6.70 11.81
CA THR A 105 -13.46 7.00 11.70
C THR A 105 -14.09 7.00 13.10
N PHE A 106 -14.66 8.14 13.47
CA PHE A 106 -15.45 8.28 14.68
C PHE A 106 -16.80 7.58 14.55
N ASP A 107 -17.37 7.19 15.69
CA ASP A 107 -18.72 6.67 15.74
C ASP A 107 -19.72 7.77 15.39
N ALA A 108 -20.49 7.54 14.33
CA ALA A 108 -21.56 8.42 13.88
C ALA A 108 -22.91 8.10 14.57
N THR A 109 -22.97 7.06 15.41
CA THR A 109 -24.19 6.69 16.13
C THR A 109 -24.45 7.69 17.25
N GLY A 110 -25.63 8.31 17.20
CA GLY A 110 -26.11 9.22 18.24
C GLY A 110 -26.48 10.63 17.78
N GLY A 111 -27.08 10.74 16.60
CA GLY A 111 -27.93 11.87 16.21
C GLY A 111 -27.25 13.24 16.07
N PRO A 112 -27.94 14.22 15.47
CA PRO A 112 -27.40 15.54 15.14
C PRO A 112 -27.17 16.47 16.36
N LEU A 113 -27.54 16.06 17.58
CA LEU A 113 -27.46 16.88 18.79
C LEU A 113 -26.16 16.70 19.60
N LYS A 114 -25.20 15.90 19.11
CA LYS A 114 -23.90 15.74 19.79
C LYS A 114 -22.98 16.90 19.47
N PHE A 115 -22.47 17.58 20.50
CA PHE A 115 -21.43 18.61 20.37
C PHE A 115 -20.04 18.03 20.11
N ARG A 116 -19.85 16.73 20.32
CA ARG A 116 -18.56 16.03 20.27
C ARG A 116 -18.72 14.63 19.70
N HIS A 117 -17.73 14.19 18.92
CA HIS A 117 -17.64 12.81 18.46
C HIS A 117 -17.32 11.83 19.60
N THR A 118 -17.74 10.57 19.42
CA THR A 118 -17.45 9.44 20.30
C THR A 118 -16.52 8.46 19.58
N PRO A 119 -15.48 7.92 20.23
CA PRO A 119 -14.96 8.32 21.55
C PRO A 119 -14.38 9.74 21.54
N TRP A 120 -14.36 10.39 22.71
CA TRP A 120 -13.73 11.70 22.86
C TRP A 120 -12.24 11.53 23.14
N ASN A 121 -11.37 12.10 22.31
CA ASN A 121 -9.92 12.02 22.44
C ASN A 121 -9.32 10.60 22.41
N PRO A 122 -9.65 9.75 21.42
CA PRO A 122 -8.92 8.49 21.25
C PRO A 122 -7.43 8.77 21.02
N THR A 123 -6.59 7.84 21.48
CA THR A 123 -5.16 7.83 21.17
C THR A 123 -4.93 6.98 19.93
N LEU A 124 -4.46 7.59 18.86
CA LEU A 124 -4.14 6.97 17.58
C LEU A 124 -2.63 6.79 17.48
N THR A 125 -2.16 5.67 16.95
CA THR A 125 -0.72 5.40 16.89
C THR A 125 -0.19 5.61 15.48
N ALA A 126 0.70 6.58 15.30
CA ALA A 126 1.51 6.72 14.10
C ALA A 126 2.83 5.97 14.32
N ARG A 127 3.04 4.87 13.60
CA ARG A 127 4.28 4.08 13.72
C ARG A 127 5.25 4.48 12.62
N LEU A 128 6.41 5.00 12.98
CA LEU A 128 7.46 5.36 12.03
C LEU A 128 8.53 4.28 12.03
N ARG A 129 8.90 3.84 10.83
CA ARG A 129 9.99 2.88 10.63
C ARG A 129 11.28 3.65 10.34
N LYS A 130 12.37 3.36 11.04
CA LYS A 130 13.66 4.02 10.79
C LYS A 130 14.13 3.76 9.35
N LYS A 131 14.94 4.63 8.77
CA LYS A 131 15.62 4.34 7.49
C LYS A 131 16.90 3.57 7.83
N GLY A 132 17.05 2.36 7.32
CA GLY A 132 18.29 1.60 7.48
C GLY A 132 19.26 1.86 6.33
N ASN A 133 20.12 0.88 6.05
CA ASN A 133 21.16 1.00 5.03
C ASN A 133 20.61 0.62 3.65
N LYS A 134 20.31 1.62 2.81
CA LYS A 134 19.79 1.38 1.47
C LYS A 134 20.87 0.89 0.50
N ILE A 135 20.55 -0.12 -0.29
CA ILE A 135 21.46 -0.78 -1.23
C ILE A 135 20.98 -0.66 -2.68
N SER A 136 21.91 -0.90 -3.62
CA SER A 136 21.58 -0.92 -5.05
C SER A 136 20.93 -2.26 -5.39
N MET A 137 19.83 -2.25 -6.13
CA MET A 137 19.08 -3.46 -6.49
C MET A 137 18.70 -3.43 -7.98
N TYR A 138 18.44 -4.60 -8.54
CA TYR A 138 17.71 -4.73 -9.81
C TYR A 138 16.23 -4.52 -9.50
N ALA A 139 15.68 -3.39 -9.92
CA ALA A 139 14.31 -3.02 -9.60
C ALA A 139 13.52 -2.73 -10.87
N ILE A 140 12.37 -3.37 -11.04
CA ILE A 140 11.53 -3.14 -12.21
C ILE A 140 10.06 -3.34 -11.85
N GLN A 141 9.20 -2.61 -12.56
CA GLN A 141 7.77 -2.87 -12.59
C GLN A 141 7.38 -3.32 -13.98
N THR A 142 6.76 -4.49 -14.05
CA THR A 142 6.26 -5.05 -15.32
C THR A 142 4.77 -4.75 -15.48
N TYR A 143 4.38 -4.42 -16.71
CA TYR A 143 2.99 -4.14 -17.06
C TYR A 143 2.58 -4.98 -18.27
N GLY A 144 1.81 -6.05 -18.01
CA GLY A 144 1.31 -6.92 -19.06
C GLY A 144 2.43 -7.59 -19.85
N LEU A 145 3.51 -8.00 -19.17
CA LEU A 145 4.60 -8.77 -19.74
C LEU A 145 4.02 -10.02 -20.39
N LYS A 146 4.06 -10.05 -21.73
CA LYS A 146 3.42 -11.09 -22.52
C LYS A 146 4.12 -12.42 -22.29
N ILE A 147 3.37 -13.44 -21.90
CA ILE A 147 3.86 -14.80 -21.79
C ILE A 147 4.18 -15.32 -23.20
N PRO A 148 5.41 -15.83 -23.45
CA PRO A 148 5.80 -16.25 -24.80
C PRO A 148 5.04 -17.48 -25.31
N GLU A 149 4.72 -18.43 -24.43
CA GLU A 149 4.04 -19.67 -24.78
C GLU A 149 3.21 -20.22 -23.61
N LEU A 150 2.09 -20.88 -23.90
CA LEU A 150 1.23 -21.52 -22.89
C LEU A 150 1.67 -22.96 -22.59
N ASN A 151 1.33 -23.44 -21.40
CA ASN A 151 1.53 -24.82 -20.96
C ASN A 151 2.99 -25.30 -20.98
N LYS A 152 3.95 -24.36 -20.99
CA LYS A 152 5.38 -24.63 -20.88
C LYS A 152 5.99 -23.82 -19.73
N PRO A 153 6.97 -24.38 -19.00
CA PRO A 153 7.77 -23.62 -18.07
C PRO A 153 8.69 -22.66 -18.86
N ILE A 154 8.61 -21.38 -18.55
CA ILE A 154 9.40 -20.33 -19.20
C ILE A 154 10.14 -19.53 -18.14
N GLY A 155 11.47 -19.50 -18.27
CA GLY A 155 12.33 -18.75 -17.37
C GLY A 155 12.29 -17.25 -17.63
N TYR A 156 12.38 -16.48 -16.56
CA TYR A 156 12.56 -15.04 -16.56
C TYR A 156 13.79 -14.70 -15.70
N ASP A 157 14.72 -13.94 -16.29
CA ASP A 157 15.96 -13.51 -15.63
C ASP A 157 15.73 -12.14 -14.99
N LEU A 158 15.83 -12.08 -13.66
CA LEU A 158 15.57 -10.86 -12.88
C LEU A 158 16.71 -9.84 -12.97
N MET A 159 17.91 -10.24 -13.41
CA MET A 159 19.02 -9.31 -13.60
C MET A 159 19.00 -8.70 -15.00
N GLU A 160 18.54 -9.45 -15.99
CA GLU A 160 18.37 -8.99 -17.38
C GLU A 160 16.97 -8.38 -17.64
N ALA A 161 16.02 -8.62 -16.72
CA ALA A 161 14.61 -8.25 -16.84
C ALA A 161 13.96 -8.73 -18.16
N ASP A 162 14.35 -9.91 -18.62
CA ASP A 162 13.92 -10.49 -19.89
C ASP A 162 13.65 -11.99 -19.76
N TRP A 163 12.89 -12.52 -20.70
CA TRP A 163 12.68 -13.96 -20.82
C TRP A 163 14.01 -14.65 -21.12
N VAL A 164 14.17 -15.86 -20.59
CA VAL A 164 15.32 -16.71 -20.92
C VAL A 164 15.15 -17.27 -22.34
N ALA A 165 16.28 -17.51 -23.02
CA ALA A 165 16.30 -18.13 -24.34
C ALA A 165 15.40 -19.40 -24.39
N PRO A 166 14.66 -19.62 -25.48
CA PRO A 166 14.72 -18.92 -26.77
C PRO A 166 13.83 -17.67 -26.89
N TYR A 167 13.15 -17.25 -25.82
CA TYR A 167 12.12 -16.21 -25.91
C TYR A 167 12.62 -14.78 -25.63
N GLY A 168 13.84 -14.66 -25.10
CA GLY A 168 14.51 -13.40 -24.84
C GLY A 168 16.01 -13.61 -24.63
N ASN A 169 16.68 -12.63 -24.05
CA ASN A 169 18.12 -12.61 -23.82
C ASN A 169 18.52 -12.94 -22.37
N GLY A 170 17.56 -13.29 -21.52
CA GLY A 170 17.81 -13.77 -20.17
C GLY A 170 18.67 -15.03 -20.17
N LYS A 171 19.47 -15.20 -19.13
CA LYS A 171 20.48 -16.27 -19.03
C LYS A 171 20.19 -17.23 -17.88
N VAL A 172 19.52 -16.76 -16.84
CA VAL A 172 19.24 -17.52 -15.62
C VAL A 172 17.74 -17.59 -15.39
N ASN A 173 17.25 -18.80 -15.11
CA ASN A 173 15.87 -19.06 -14.73
C ASN A 173 15.64 -18.68 -13.26
N ASP A 174 15.54 -17.38 -12.97
CA ASP A 174 15.27 -16.91 -11.61
C ASP A 174 13.82 -17.20 -11.20
N PHE A 175 12.87 -16.78 -12.06
CA PHE A 175 11.46 -17.16 -11.98
C PHE A 175 11.12 -18.06 -13.15
N ILE A 176 10.41 -19.16 -12.89
CA ILE A 176 9.91 -20.05 -13.93
C ILE A 176 8.40 -19.99 -13.92
N PHE A 177 7.82 -19.44 -14.98
CA PHE A 177 6.38 -19.29 -15.11
C PHE A 177 5.80 -20.36 -16.02
N THR A 178 4.72 -21.00 -15.57
CA THR A 178 3.88 -21.86 -16.40
C THR A 178 2.47 -21.30 -16.37
N VAL A 179 1.92 -20.95 -17.54
CA VAL A 179 0.54 -20.45 -17.66
C VAL A 179 -0.31 -21.44 -18.42
N THR A 180 -1.40 -21.88 -17.81
CA THR A 180 -2.46 -22.63 -18.50
C THR A 180 -3.68 -21.75 -18.70
N ARG A 181 -4.43 -22.02 -19.76
CA ARG A 181 -5.61 -21.26 -20.14
C ARG A 181 -6.65 -22.15 -20.79
N ASP A 182 -7.88 -22.07 -20.30
CA ASP A 182 -9.10 -22.45 -21.02
C ASP A 182 -9.90 -21.17 -21.29
N TYR A 183 -10.08 -20.81 -22.56
CA TYR A 183 -10.80 -19.59 -22.93
C TYR A 183 -11.80 -19.90 -24.02
N LYS A 184 -13.09 -19.72 -23.70
CA LYS A 184 -14.19 -19.85 -24.66
C LYS A 184 -14.68 -18.47 -25.08
N ASP A 185 -14.97 -17.60 -24.10
CA ASP A 185 -15.36 -16.21 -24.30
C ASP A 185 -15.18 -15.38 -23.01
N GLU A 186 -15.50 -14.08 -23.03
CA GLU A 186 -15.35 -13.16 -21.88
C GLU A 186 -16.24 -13.51 -20.68
N SER A 187 -17.24 -14.37 -20.87
CA SER A 187 -18.11 -14.89 -19.82
C SER A 187 -17.75 -16.32 -19.39
N ASN A 188 -16.79 -16.96 -20.06
CA ASN A 188 -16.41 -18.35 -19.83
C ASN A 188 -14.91 -18.58 -20.10
N TYR A 189 -14.10 -18.46 -19.04
CA TYR A 189 -12.67 -18.71 -19.10
C TYR A 189 -12.10 -19.12 -17.75
N SER A 190 -10.98 -19.82 -17.77
CA SER A 190 -10.14 -20.09 -16.59
C SER A 190 -8.67 -20.00 -16.97
N GLY A 191 -7.84 -19.72 -15.98
CA GLY A 191 -6.39 -19.76 -16.15
C GLY A 191 -5.68 -20.02 -14.83
N THR A 192 -4.50 -20.61 -14.95
CA THR A 192 -3.58 -20.76 -13.83
C THR A 192 -2.23 -20.15 -14.20
N LEU A 193 -1.63 -19.49 -13.21
CA LEU A 193 -0.24 -19.08 -13.24
C LEU A 193 0.47 -19.84 -12.14
N GLU A 194 1.42 -20.68 -12.52
CA GLU A 194 2.36 -21.33 -11.62
C GLU A 194 3.71 -20.61 -11.70
N LEU A 195 4.26 -20.25 -10.54
CA LEU A 195 5.64 -19.77 -10.38
C LEU A 195 6.44 -20.83 -9.63
N THR A 196 7.55 -21.28 -10.20
CA THR A 196 8.53 -22.19 -9.58
C THR A 196 9.95 -21.64 -9.71
N PHE A 197 10.91 -22.33 -9.10
CA PHE A 197 12.30 -21.87 -8.96
C PHE A 197 13.30 -22.97 -9.30
N SER A 198 14.51 -22.58 -9.68
CA SER A 198 15.54 -23.50 -10.22
C SER A 198 16.24 -24.34 -9.15
N ASN A 199 16.54 -23.77 -7.99
CA ASN A 199 17.38 -24.43 -6.98
C ASN A 199 16.58 -24.86 -5.74
N LYS A 200 17.10 -25.86 -5.01
CA LYS A 200 16.48 -26.46 -3.82
C LYS A 200 16.10 -25.45 -2.73
N TYR A 201 16.94 -24.43 -2.52
CA TYR A 201 16.69 -23.40 -1.52
C TYR A 201 16.01 -22.17 -2.09
N ASP A 202 15.83 -22.06 -3.40
CA ASP A 202 15.09 -20.94 -3.97
C ASP A 202 13.61 -21.02 -3.59
N GLY A 203 12.91 -19.89 -3.65
CA GLY A 203 11.50 -19.88 -3.33
C GLY A 203 10.94 -18.49 -3.08
N ILE A 204 9.69 -18.50 -2.61
CA ILE A 204 8.92 -17.30 -2.27
C ILE A 204 8.30 -17.44 -0.90
N TYR A 205 8.30 -16.35 -0.15
CA TYR A 205 7.73 -16.25 1.19
C TYR A 205 6.58 -15.25 1.15
N VAL A 206 5.38 -15.71 1.52
CA VAL A 206 4.18 -14.87 1.60
C VAL A 206 4.24 -14.06 2.88
N TYR A 207 4.44 -12.74 2.78
CA TYR A 207 4.56 -11.89 3.96
C TYR A 207 3.18 -11.54 4.53
N PRO A 208 2.86 -11.89 5.79
CA PRO A 208 1.60 -11.50 6.39
C PRO A 208 1.60 -10.01 6.70
N ILE A 209 0.69 -9.25 6.08
CA ILE A 209 0.59 -7.81 6.28
C ILE A 209 -0.49 -7.52 7.30
N ASP A 210 -0.14 -6.67 8.28
CA ASP A 210 -1.12 -6.05 9.15
C ASP A 210 -2.04 -5.17 8.29
N LYS A 211 -3.34 -5.50 8.26
CA LYS A 211 -4.34 -4.76 7.47
C LYS A 211 -4.45 -3.29 7.89
N ASN A 212 -3.96 -2.94 9.08
CA ASN A 212 -3.93 -1.58 9.62
C ASN A 212 -2.57 -0.88 9.43
N TYR A 213 -1.63 -1.49 8.70
CA TYR A 213 -0.35 -0.86 8.38
C TYR A 213 -0.53 0.24 7.34
N HIS A 214 -0.12 1.46 7.70
CA HIS A 214 -0.31 2.67 6.90
C HIS A 214 0.95 3.56 6.90
N SER A 215 2.13 2.99 7.19
CA SER A 215 3.34 3.78 7.39
C SER A 215 4.57 3.25 6.65
N GLY A 216 5.16 4.04 5.75
CA GLY A 216 6.36 3.63 5.02
C GLY A 216 6.23 2.30 4.24
N PRO A 217 7.38 1.70 3.83
CA PRO A 217 7.38 0.46 3.07
C PRO A 217 6.83 -0.71 3.90
N PRO A 218 5.91 -1.53 3.37
CA PRO A 218 5.20 -2.56 4.13
C PRO A 218 6.00 -3.83 4.45
N LEU A 219 7.23 -3.94 3.94
CA LEU A 219 8.11 -5.08 4.17
C LEU A 219 9.26 -4.68 5.11
N PRO A 220 9.70 -5.59 6.01
CA PRO A 220 10.85 -5.36 6.90
C PRO A 220 12.15 -5.23 6.11
N TYR A 221 13.19 -4.67 6.75
CA TYR A 221 14.48 -4.44 6.11
C TYR A 221 15.15 -5.72 5.63
N PHE A 222 14.99 -6.82 6.38
CA PHE A 222 15.62 -8.09 6.08
C PHE A 222 14.60 -9.13 5.66
N ALA A 223 14.88 -9.80 4.55
CA ALA A 223 14.15 -10.99 4.15
C ALA A 223 14.31 -12.10 5.22
N PRO A 224 13.31 -12.98 5.41
CA PRO A 224 13.41 -14.12 6.32
C PRO A 224 14.58 -15.05 5.97
N GLU A 225 15.05 -15.84 6.95
CA GLU A 225 16.04 -16.89 6.70
C GLU A 225 15.38 -18.13 6.07
N ASP A 226 14.20 -18.48 6.58
CA ASP A 226 13.47 -19.71 6.27
C ASP A 226 12.00 -19.46 5.90
N GLY A 227 11.30 -20.53 5.53
CA GLY A 227 9.86 -20.51 5.19
C GLY A 227 9.55 -20.25 3.71
N TYR A 228 10.58 -20.25 2.85
CA TYR A 228 10.41 -20.11 1.41
C TYR A 228 9.74 -21.35 0.81
N GLN A 229 8.73 -21.11 -0.01
CA GLN A 229 8.00 -22.13 -0.76
C GLN A 229 8.56 -22.21 -2.17
N GLY A 230 8.85 -23.42 -2.66
CA GLY A 230 9.35 -23.64 -4.03
C GLY A 230 8.29 -23.43 -5.13
N LYS A 231 7.06 -23.02 -4.77
CA LYS A 231 5.97 -22.80 -5.71
C LYS A 231 4.95 -21.78 -5.20
N LEU A 232 4.44 -20.95 -6.11
CA LEU A 232 3.25 -20.11 -5.91
C LEU A 232 2.23 -20.38 -7.03
N MET A 233 0.96 -20.52 -6.66
CA MET A 233 -0.15 -20.75 -7.59
C MET A 233 -1.14 -19.60 -7.57
N LYS A 234 -1.46 -19.07 -8.75
CA LYS A 234 -2.55 -18.13 -8.96
C LYS A 234 -3.58 -18.69 -9.92
N HIS A 235 -4.84 -18.36 -9.65
CA HIS A 235 -5.98 -18.83 -10.40
C HIS A 235 -6.98 -17.70 -10.60
N ILE A 236 -7.64 -17.73 -11.75
CA ILE A 236 -8.71 -16.84 -12.14
C ILE A 236 -9.71 -17.66 -12.96
N GLU A 237 -10.99 -17.44 -12.70
CA GLU A 237 -12.07 -18.13 -13.38
C GLU A 237 -13.26 -17.20 -13.55
N LYS A 238 -13.93 -17.35 -14.68
CA LYS A 238 -15.22 -16.75 -14.98
C LYS A 238 -16.08 -17.82 -15.62
N LEU A 239 -17.16 -18.20 -14.93
CA LEU A 239 -18.16 -19.11 -15.47
C LEU A 239 -19.40 -18.32 -15.95
N PRO A 240 -20.15 -18.86 -16.93
CA PRO A 240 -21.38 -18.23 -17.42
C PRO A 240 -22.34 -17.88 -16.28
N GLY A 241 -22.83 -16.64 -16.26
CA GLY A 241 -23.75 -16.15 -15.23
C GLY A 241 -23.15 -15.94 -13.83
N LYS A 242 -21.86 -16.24 -13.61
CA LYS A 242 -21.20 -16.06 -12.30
C LYS A 242 -20.29 -14.84 -12.28
N LYS A 243 -20.02 -14.31 -11.07
CA LYS A 243 -18.95 -13.33 -10.88
C LYS A 243 -17.59 -14.01 -11.12
N GLN A 244 -16.63 -13.24 -11.58
CA GLN A 244 -15.25 -13.71 -11.72
C GLN A 244 -14.69 -14.03 -10.32
N SER A 245 -14.01 -15.16 -10.19
CA SER A 245 -13.26 -15.55 -9.01
C SER A 245 -11.77 -15.48 -9.30
N PHE A 246 -10.97 -15.18 -8.28
CA PHE A 246 -9.51 -15.20 -8.34
C PHE A 246 -8.94 -15.28 -6.92
N ASN A 247 -7.68 -15.72 -6.81
CA ASN A 247 -6.98 -15.85 -5.52
C ASN A 247 -5.82 -14.86 -5.34
N TYR A 248 -5.76 -13.79 -6.14
CA TYR A 248 -4.78 -12.72 -5.93
C TYR A 248 -5.27 -11.70 -4.89
N ASP A 249 -4.35 -11.17 -4.10
CA ASP A 249 -4.61 -10.09 -3.15
C ASP A 249 -3.69 -8.91 -3.47
N ARG A 250 -4.26 -7.78 -3.92
CA ARG A 250 -3.49 -6.60 -4.33
C ARG A 250 -2.63 -6.01 -3.20
N LYS A 251 -2.97 -6.28 -1.95
CA LYS A 251 -2.20 -5.85 -0.80
C LYS A 251 -1.10 -6.83 -0.44
N GLN A 252 -1.08 -8.05 -0.98
CA GLN A 252 -0.08 -9.05 -0.65
C GLN A 252 1.32 -8.63 -1.13
N HIS A 253 2.32 -8.93 -0.31
CA HIS A 253 3.73 -8.71 -0.61
C HIS A 253 4.53 -9.99 -0.37
N TYR A 254 5.68 -10.09 -1.00
CA TYR A 254 6.49 -11.29 -0.91
C TYR A 254 7.95 -10.96 -0.67
N PHE A 255 8.65 -11.86 0.01
CA PHE A 255 10.07 -12.03 -0.19
C PHE A 255 10.31 -13.18 -1.15
N PHE A 256 11.42 -13.15 -1.87
CA PHE A 256 11.86 -14.29 -2.67
C PHE A 256 13.37 -14.49 -2.52
N ARG A 257 13.80 -15.72 -2.81
CA ARG A 257 15.20 -16.14 -2.80
C ARG A 257 15.49 -16.87 -4.10
N VAL A 258 16.55 -16.46 -4.80
CA VAL A 258 16.96 -17.02 -6.09
C VAL A 258 18.47 -17.20 -6.15
N ARG A 259 18.94 -18.02 -7.11
CA ARG A 259 20.37 -18.29 -7.33
C ARG A 259 21.07 -18.78 -6.07
N SER A 260 20.38 -19.62 -5.30
CA SER A 260 20.99 -20.25 -4.13
C SER A 260 22.08 -21.24 -4.53
N ASN A 261 23.16 -21.24 -3.74
CA ASN A 261 24.22 -22.24 -3.80
C ASN A 261 24.15 -23.13 -2.56
N GLU A 262 24.30 -24.43 -2.77
CA GLU A 262 24.34 -25.43 -1.70
C GLU A 262 25.78 -25.92 -1.49
N LYS A 263 26.17 -26.03 -0.22
CA LYS A 263 27.42 -26.64 0.20
C LYS A 263 27.18 -27.50 1.43
N ASP A 264 27.65 -28.74 1.39
CA ASP A 264 27.52 -29.71 2.50
C ASP A 264 26.07 -29.87 3.00
N GLY A 265 25.10 -29.88 2.09
CA GLY A 265 23.68 -30.04 2.47
C GLY A 265 23.02 -28.79 3.02
N LYS A 266 23.68 -27.63 2.96
CA LYS A 266 23.23 -26.36 3.55
C LYS A 266 23.30 -25.23 2.53
N LEU A 267 22.45 -24.22 2.74
CA LEU A 267 22.50 -22.98 1.98
C LEU A 267 23.80 -22.23 2.31
N GLU A 268 24.66 -22.00 1.31
CA GLU A 268 25.90 -21.21 1.45
C GLU A 268 25.67 -19.74 1.11
N SER A 269 24.96 -19.47 0.01
CA SER A 269 24.68 -18.12 -0.48
C SER A 269 23.41 -18.11 -1.30
N ALA A 270 22.73 -16.97 -1.39
CA ALA A 270 21.65 -16.73 -2.35
C ALA A 270 21.47 -15.23 -2.57
N MET A 271 20.72 -14.86 -3.62
CA MET A 271 20.20 -13.52 -3.77
C MET A 271 18.81 -13.43 -3.17
N TYR A 272 18.54 -12.32 -2.49
CA TYR A 272 17.26 -12.06 -1.82
C TYR A 272 16.56 -10.91 -2.49
N GLY A 273 15.24 -10.97 -2.54
CA GLY A 273 14.45 -9.89 -3.11
C GLY A 273 13.08 -9.77 -2.48
N LYS A 274 12.36 -8.76 -2.94
CA LYS A 274 10.98 -8.50 -2.55
C LYS A 274 10.11 -8.18 -3.75
N LEU A 275 8.83 -8.52 -3.63
CA LEU A 275 7.77 -8.15 -4.55
C LEU A 275 6.80 -7.23 -3.82
N TYR A 276 6.58 -6.03 -4.37
CA TYR A 276 5.42 -5.23 -3.99
C TYR A 276 4.24 -5.65 -4.85
N HIS A 277 3.10 -5.74 -4.17
CA HIS A 277 1.86 -6.31 -4.69
C HIS A 277 2.00 -7.77 -5.15
N ASP A 278 0.85 -8.33 -5.51
CA ASP A 278 0.73 -9.69 -6.02
C ASP A 278 0.94 -9.75 -7.53
N PHE A 279 1.17 -10.96 -8.04
CA PHE A 279 1.21 -11.22 -9.47
C PHE A 279 -0.18 -11.02 -10.05
N TYR A 280 -0.32 -10.00 -10.87
CA TYR A 280 -1.52 -9.79 -11.65
C TYR A 280 -1.36 -10.49 -12.99
N PHE A 281 -2.26 -11.42 -13.31
CA PHE A 281 -2.26 -12.08 -14.61
C PHE A 281 -3.64 -12.04 -15.23
N ASN A 282 -3.67 -11.80 -16.54
CA ASN A 282 -4.89 -11.74 -17.33
C ASN A 282 -4.98 -12.93 -18.28
N VAL A 283 -6.13 -13.63 -18.29
CA VAL A 283 -6.37 -14.76 -19.20
C VAL A 283 -6.65 -14.31 -20.64
N HIS A 284 -7.17 -13.09 -20.79
CA HIS A 284 -7.50 -12.47 -22.07
C HIS A 284 -7.30 -10.94 -21.99
N TYR A 285 -7.18 -10.28 -23.14
CA TYR A 285 -7.17 -8.81 -23.20
C TYR A 285 -8.58 -8.25 -23.28
N VAL A 286 -8.86 -7.21 -22.48
CA VAL A 286 -10.15 -6.50 -22.41
C VAL A 286 -10.55 -5.85 -23.74
N VAL A 287 -9.57 -5.54 -24.60
CA VAL A 287 -9.84 -4.97 -25.92
C VAL A 287 -10.25 -6.09 -26.88
N LYS A 288 -11.49 -6.04 -27.38
CA LYS A 288 -12.11 -7.02 -28.30
C LYS A 288 -11.20 -7.49 -29.45
N LYS A 289 -10.36 -6.60 -29.99
CA LYS A 289 -9.42 -6.88 -31.10
C LYS A 289 -8.22 -7.76 -30.71
N ASN A 290 -8.02 -8.04 -29.42
CA ASN A 290 -6.82 -8.67 -28.87
C ASN A 290 -7.10 -9.98 -28.11
N ARG A 291 -8.30 -10.57 -28.27
CA ARG A 291 -8.71 -11.77 -27.52
C ARG A 291 -7.82 -13.00 -27.78
N ASP A 292 -7.20 -13.08 -28.97
CA ASP A 292 -6.27 -14.17 -29.33
C ASP A 292 -4.84 -13.96 -28.81
N LYS A 293 -4.54 -12.81 -28.18
CA LYS A 293 -3.20 -12.56 -27.63
C LYS A 293 -2.96 -13.41 -26.38
N LEU A 294 -1.71 -13.81 -26.21
CA LEU A 294 -1.24 -14.57 -25.05
C LEU A 294 -1.40 -13.76 -23.76
N PRO A 295 -1.69 -14.40 -22.62
CA PRO A 295 -1.75 -13.78 -21.31
C PRO A 295 -0.59 -12.82 -21.01
N GLY A 296 -0.88 -11.77 -20.25
CA GLY A 296 0.12 -10.87 -19.70
C GLY A 296 0.22 -11.03 -18.19
N ILE A 297 1.43 -10.90 -17.64
CA ILE A 297 1.69 -10.86 -16.20
C ILE A 297 2.25 -9.48 -15.84
N SER A 298 1.82 -8.93 -14.72
CA SER A 298 2.37 -7.72 -14.12
C SER A 298 2.82 -8.03 -12.69
N PHE A 299 4.01 -7.57 -12.34
CA PHE A 299 4.62 -7.67 -11.01
C PHE A 299 5.74 -6.65 -10.88
N GLU A 300 6.02 -6.23 -9.65
CA GLU A 300 7.09 -5.31 -9.31
C GLU A 300 8.08 -6.02 -8.38
N TYR A 301 9.37 -6.06 -8.74
CA TYR A 301 10.38 -6.71 -7.91
C TYR A 301 11.58 -5.81 -7.65
N TYR A 302 12.29 -6.17 -6.58
CA TYR A 302 13.59 -5.63 -6.19
C TYR A 302 14.47 -6.80 -5.80
N LEU A 303 15.56 -7.03 -6.56
CA LEU A 303 16.51 -8.11 -6.31
C LEU A 303 17.84 -7.53 -5.82
N ASN A 304 18.26 -7.98 -4.64
CA ASN A 304 19.56 -7.69 -4.06
C ASN A 304 20.62 -8.66 -4.59
N PRO A 305 21.63 -8.20 -5.34
CA PRO A 305 22.69 -9.06 -5.83
C PRO A 305 23.85 -9.28 -4.84
N ASP A 306 23.91 -8.55 -3.72
CA ASP A 306 25.07 -8.58 -2.80
C ASP A 306 25.12 -9.81 -1.87
N GLY A 307 24.09 -10.65 -1.92
CA GLY A 307 24.00 -11.89 -1.14
C GLY A 307 23.49 -11.71 0.29
N THR A 308 23.31 -10.47 0.76
CA THR A 308 22.70 -10.18 2.07
C THR A 308 21.17 -10.24 2.00
N ARG A 309 20.53 -10.37 3.16
CA ARG A 309 19.07 -10.36 3.28
C ARG A 309 18.46 -8.96 3.21
N ASN A 310 19.26 -7.91 3.04
CA ASN A 310 18.77 -6.54 3.02
C ASN A 310 17.89 -6.30 1.78
N THR A 311 16.74 -5.65 1.98
CA THR A 311 15.75 -5.35 0.95
C THR A 311 15.40 -3.86 0.88
N GLU A 312 16.16 -3.00 1.54
CA GLU A 312 15.99 -1.55 1.43
C GLU A 312 16.64 -1.02 0.15
N PHE A 313 15.79 -0.63 -0.81
CA PHE A 313 16.24 -0.12 -2.09
C PHE A 313 16.70 1.34 -2.01
N LYS A 314 17.83 1.62 -2.64
CA LYS A 314 18.34 2.96 -2.90
C LYS A 314 17.83 3.47 -4.26
N ASN A 315 16.78 4.29 -4.26
CA ASN A 315 16.03 4.73 -5.46
C ASN A 315 16.90 5.34 -6.59
N ASP A 316 18.01 6.00 -6.26
CA ASP A 316 18.96 6.58 -7.22
C ASP A 316 19.93 5.54 -7.83
N LYS A 317 19.90 4.28 -7.36
CA LYS A 317 20.82 3.20 -7.76
C LYS A 317 20.10 1.95 -8.27
N ASN A 318 19.29 2.11 -9.30
CA ASN A 318 18.78 0.96 -10.07
C ASN A 318 19.89 0.35 -10.94
N LEU A 319 20.06 -0.97 -10.83
CA LEU A 319 21.04 -1.74 -11.60
C LEU A 319 20.55 -2.09 -13.00
N ILE A 320 19.24 -2.08 -13.26
CA ILE A 320 18.68 -2.21 -14.60
C ILE A 320 19.00 -0.95 -15.41
N LYS A 321 19.63 -1.16 -16.58
CA LYS A 321 20.05 -0.07 -17.49
C LYS A 321 19.17 0.09 -18.72
N LYS A 322 18.40 -0.94 -19.06
CA LYS A 322 17.53 -0.96 -20.23
C LYS A 322 16.12 -1.30 -19.79
N PHE A 323 15.19 -0.45 -20.20
CA PHE A 323 13.76 -0.60 -19.92
C PHE A 323 13.02 -0.83 -21.25
N SER A 324 11.86 -1.46 -21.17
CA SER A 324 11.00 -1.71 -22.32
C SER A 324 9.61 -1.11 -22.07
N LYS A 325 8.75 -1.12 -23.09
CA LYS A 325 7.36 -0.62 -22.95
C LYS A 325 6.54 -1.37 -21.90
N THR A 326 6.96 -2.57 -21.52
CA THR A 326 6.25 -3.42 -20.54
C THR A 326 7.06 -3.62 -19.27
N ALA A 327 8.17 -2.90 -19.12
CA ALA A 327 9.09 -3.06 -18.01
C ALA A 327 9.75 -1.72 -17.71
N GLU A 328 9.24 -1.03 -16.69
CA GLU A 328 9.58 0.36 -16.37
C GLU A 328 10.42 0.48 -15.09
N ARG A 329 11.10 1.61 -14.97
CA ARG A 329 11.87 1.95 -13.79
C ARG A 329 10.94 2.17 -12.60
N VAL A 330 11.29 1.61 -11.45
CA VAL A 330 10.62 1.94 -10.19
C VAL A 330 11.20 3.24 -9.61
N TYR A 331 10.32 4.16 -9.20
CA TYR A 331 10.71 5.48 -8.68
C TYR A 331 10.73 5.55 -7.14
N GLY A 332 10.12 4.58 -6.45
CA GLY A 332 10.21 4.42 -5.00
C GLY A 332 9.22 3.37 -4.47
N PRO A 333 9.45 2.87 -3.24
CA PRO A 333 8.47 2.09 -2.49
C PRO A 333 7.28 2.93 -2.00
#